data_AF-A0A7J9XWR9-F1
#
_entry.id   AF-A0A7J9XWR9-F1
#
_cell.length_a   1.000
_cell.length_b   1.000
_cell.length_c   1.000
_cell.angle_alpha   90.00
_cell.angle_beta   90.00
_cell.angle_gamma   90.00
#
_symmetry.space_group_name_H-M   'P 1'
#
loop_
_entity.id
_entity.type
_entity.pdbx_description
1 polymer ?
#
loop_
_entity_poly.entity_id
_entity_poly.type
_entity_poly.pdbx_seq_one_letter_code
_entity_poly.pdbx_strand_id
1 'polypeptide(L)'
;AHPAEAQWVTNQHDRWGSCTPADRSIRLSARLRELPQWVADYVLVHDLAHLLEPGHGPAFWQLVQRYPKTERARGYLEGVAAGAGLSTTDAEPEGEAAEPASEPALEQQDTAAAACGRDEHGCAAPGAQDALW
;
A
#
# COMPACT_ATOMS: atom_id res chain seq x y z
N ALA A 1 1.45 -15.61 9.54
CA ALA A 1 1.75 -16.01 8.15
C ALA A 1 3.09 -16.72 8.11
N HIS A 2 3.28 -17.69 7.21
CA HIS A 2 4.54 -18.41 7.03
C HIS A 2 4.93 -18.40 5.54
N PRO A 3 5.92 -17.59 5.14
CA PRO A 3 6.39 -17.58 3.76
C PRO A 3 7.13 -18.88 3.44
N ALA A 4 7.11 -19.29 2.18
CA ALA A 4 8.01 -20.34 1.69
C ALA A 4 9.44 -19.79 1.54
N GLU A 5 9.55 -18.53 1.11
CA GLU A 5 10.81 -17.85 0.87
C GLU A 5 10.66 -16.34 1.09
N ALA A 6 11.71 -15.70 1.60
CA ALA A 6 11.88 -14.25 1.57
C ALA A 6 13.30 -13.92 1.10
N GLN A 7 13.42 -13.12 0.04
CA GLN A 7 14.71 -12.83 -0.59
C GLN A 7 14.88 -11.35 -0.91
N TRP A 8 16.15 -10.93 -0.97
CA TRP A 8 16.53 -9.61 -1.42
C TRP A 8 16.73 -9.61 -2.93
N VAL A 9 16.17 -8.62 -3.63
CA VAL A 9 16.30 -8.49 -5.09
C VAL A 9 16.78 -7.10 -5.48
N THR A 10 17.62 -7.03 -6.52
CA THR A 10 18.20 -5.76 -7.02
C THR A 10 17.42 -5.15 -8.18
N ASN A 11 16.51 -5.91 -8.78
CA ASN A 11 15.72 -5.53 -9.96
C ASN A 11 14.30 -5.05 -9.60
N GLN A 12 14.09 -4.56 -8.38
CA GLN A 12 12.82 -4.01 -7.90
C GLN A 12 13.00 -2.52 -7.61
N HIS A 13 12.68 -1.71 -8.62
CA HIS A 13 13.00 -0.28 -8.65
C HIS A 13 11.82 0.59 -8.19
N ASP A 14 10.60 0.20 -8.54
CA ASP A 14 9.38 0.99 -8.32
C ASP A 14 8.63 0.60 -7.04
N ARG A 15 8.98 -0.54 -6.44
CA ARG A 15 8.33 -1.09 -5.24
C ARG A 15 9.35 -1.40 -4.14
N TRP A 16 8.92 -1.31 -2.89
CA TRP A 16 9.76 -1.65 -1.74
C TRP A 16 9.73 -3.15 -1.41
N GLY A 17 8.56 -3.77 -1.53
CA GLY A 17 8.29 -5.18 -1.31
C GLY A 17 7.35 -5.72 -2.37
N SER A 18 7.18 -7.04 -2.41
CA SER A 18 6.14 -7.70 -3.20
C SER A 18 5.95 -9.12 -2.70
N CYS A 19 4.71 -9.60 -2.76
CA CYS A 19 4.33 -10.93 -2.33
C CYS A 19 3.59 -11.67 -3.46
N THR A 20 3.91 -12.94 -3.67
CA THR A 20 3.11 -13.85 -4.52
C THR A 20 2.39 -14.85 -3.61
N PRO A 21 1.10 -14.64 -3.27
CA PRO A 21 0.40 -15.51 -2.32
C PRO A 21 0.33 -16.97 -2.76
N ALA A 22 0.26 -17.22 -4.08
CA ALA A 22 0.12 -18.56 -4.65
C ALA A 22 1.29 -19.51 -4.30
N ASP A 23 2.52 -19.00 -4.30
CA ASP A 23 3.72 -19.78 -3.94
C ASP A 23 4.32 -19.38 -2.57
N ARG A 24 3.75 -18.36 -1.93
CA ARG A 24 4.18 -17.78 -0.64
C ARG A 24 5.60 -17.21 -0.70
N SER A 25 6.02 -16.69 -1.85
CA SER A 25 7.29 -16.00 -2.03
C SER A 25 7.16 -14.50 -1.72
N ILE A 26 8.18 -13.97 -1.05
CA ILE A 26 8.32 -12.55 -0.74
C ILE A 26 9.64 -12.03 -1.34
N ARG A 27 9.58 -10.89 -2.02
CA ARG A 27 10.75 -10.21 -2.59
C ARG A 27 10.86 -8.81 -2.01
N LEU A 28 12.02 -8.53 -1.41
CA LEU A 28 12.36 -7.25 -0.80
C LEU A 28 13.36 -6.51 -1.67
N SER A 29 13.12 -5.23 -1.98
CA SER A 29 14.10 -4.41 -2.70
C SER A 29 15.39 -4.29 -1.90
N ALA A 30 16.54 -4.53 -2.54
CA ALA A 30 17.86 -4.39 -1.91
C ALA A 30 18.13 -2.96 -1.39
N ARG A 31 17.40 -1.95 -1.90
CA ARG A 31 17.45 -0.55 -1.43
C ARG A 31 17.07 -0.43 0.05
N LEU A 32 16.22 -1.31 0.56
CA LEU A 32 15.84 -1.33 1.98
C LEU A 32 17.01 -1.64 2.92
N ARG A 33 18.10 -2.25 2.43
CA ARG A 33 19.29 -2.55 3.24
C ARG A 33 20.02 -1.30 3.70
N GLU A 34 19.85 -0.19 3.01
CA GLU A 34 20.44 1.11 3.36
C GLU A 34 19.53 1.91 4.31
N LEU A 35 18.29 1.45 4.50
CA LEU A 35 17.33 2.10 5.37
C LEU A 35 17.43 1.51 6.79
N PRO A 36 16.91 2.22 7.81
CA PRO A 36 16.85 1.68 9.15
C PRO A 36 16.12 0.33 9.19
N GLN A 37 16.63 -0.63 9.98
CA GLN A 37 16.07 -1.99 10.05
C GLN A 37 14.55 -2.01 10.27
N TRP A 38 14.04 -1.11 11.11
CA TRP A 38 12.61 -1.04 11.43
C TRP A 38 11.71 -0.67 10.24
N VAL A 39 12.29 -0.12 9.16
CA VAL A 39 11.61 0.14 7.88
C VAL A 39 11.53 -1.15 7.06
N ALA A 40 12.63 -1.90 6.97
CA ALA A 40 12.66 -3.20 6.30
C ALA A 40 11.74 -4.22 7.00
N ASP A 41 11.70 -4.20 8.33
CA ASP A 41 10.77 -5.03 9.12
C ASP A 41 9.30 -4.70 8.79
N TYR A 42 8.98 -3.41 8.61
CA TYR A 42 7.63 -2.98 8.22
C TYR A 42 7.25 -3.50 6.83
N VAL A 43 8.15 -3.39 5.85
CA VAL A 43 7.93 -3.94 4.50
C VAL A 43 7.64 -5.44 4.57
N LEU A 44 8.44 -6.18 5.33
CA LEU A 44 8.25 -7.61 5.48
C LEU A 44 6.91 -7.92 6.16
N VAL A 45 6.49 -7.15 7.17
CA VAL A 45 5.18 -7.29 7.81
C VAL A 45 4.04 -7.02 6.82
N HIS A 46 4.18 -6.03 5.93
CA HIS A 46 3.23 -5.74 4.86
C HIS A 46 3.07 -6.94 3.92
N ASP A 47 4.17 -7.46 3.38
CA ASP A 47 4.16 -8.63 2.48
C ASP A 47 3.64 -9.90 3.19
N LEU A 48 3.94 -10.08 4.48
CA LEU A 48 3.39 -11.18 5.27
C LEU A 48 1.87 -11.04 5.50
N ALA A 49 1.34 -9.82 5.56
CA ALA A 49 -0.10 -9.58 5.66
C ALA A 49 -0.80 -9.98 4.35
N HIS A 50 -0.18 -9.76 3.19
CA HIS A 50 -0.70 -10.20 1.89
C HIS A 50 -0.86 -11.72 1.74
N LEU A 51 -0.11 -12.52 2.52
CA LEU A 51 -0.31 -13.96 2.59
C LEU A 51 -1.63 -14.36 3.29
N LEU A 52 -2.25 -13.44 4.02
CA LEU A 52 -3.49 -13.66 4.77
C LEU A 52 -4.65 -12.87 4.17
N GLU A 53 -4.40 -11.63 3.75
CA GLU A 53 -5.40 -10.72 3.18
C GLU A 53 -4.86 -10.08 1.90
N PRO A 54 -5.37 -10.45 0.71
CA PRO A 54 -4.82 -9.98 -0.58
C PRO A 54 -4.89 -8.47 -0.79
N GLY A 55 -5.96 -7.81 -0.33
CA GLY A 55 -6.17 -6.37 -0.51
C GLY A 55 -5.88 -5.56 0.74
N HIS A 56 -5.73 -4.24 0.59
CA HIS A 56 -5.38 -3.30 1.67
C HIS A 56 -6.59 -2.81 2.49
N GLY A 57 -7.59 -3.67 2.69
CA GLY A 57 -8.80 -3.35 3.45
C GLY A 57 -8.60 -3.30 4.97
N PRO A 58 -9.66 -3.06 5.77
CA PRO A 58 -9.56 -2.97 7.23
C PRO A 58 -8.92 -4.21 7.90
N ALA A 59 -9.20 -5.42 7.39
CA ALA A 59 -8.62 -6.66 7.91
C ALA A 59 -7.10 -6.71 7.71
N PHE A 60 -6.61 -6.26 6.55
CA PHE A 60 -5.19 -6.14 6.26
C PHE A 60 -4.50 -5.15 7.21
N TRP A 61 -5.08 -3.95 7.38
CA TRP A 61 -4.49 -2.95 8.26
C TRP A 61 -4.48 -3.37 9.74
N GLN A 62 -5.46 -4.15 10.19
CA GLN A 62 -5.42 -4.77 11.53
C GLN A 62 -4.25 -5.73 11.72
N LEU A 63 -3.76 -6.39 10.65
CA LEU A 63 -2.57 -7.23 10.70
C LEU A 63 -1.30 -6.38 10.71
N VAL A 64 -1.20 -5.43 9.79
CA VAL A 64 0.00 -4.58 9.63
C VAL A 64 0.23 -3.70 10.86
N GLN A 65 -0.83 -3.17 11.48
CA GLN A 65 -0.72 -2.31 12.68
C GLN A 65 -0.26 -3.06 13.94
N ARG A 66 -0.16 -4.40 13.91
CA ARG A 66 0.47 -5.16 15.01
C ARG A 66 1.96 -4.86 15.14
N TYR A 67 2.59 -4.34 14.09
CA TYR A 67 3.95 -3.86 14.16
C TYR A 67 4.00 -2.44 14.77
N PRO A 68 4.65 -2.23 15.93
CA PRO A 68 4.54 -0.97 16.68
C PRO A 68 5.08 0.28 15.96
N LYS A 69 5.85 0.11 14.89
CA LYS A 69 6.47 1.21 14.13
C LYS A 69 5.84 1.44 12.76
N THR A 70 4.67 0.86 12.49
CA THR A 70 3.95 0.98 11.20
C THR A 70 3.85 2.42 10.72
N GLU A 71 3.22 3.31 11.48
CA GLU A 71 3.04 4.72 11.07
C GLU A 71 4.37 5.45 10.82
N ARG A 72 5.39 5.17 11.65
CA ARG A 72 6.73 5.74 11.47
C ARG A 72 7.40 5.24 10.19
N ALA A 73 7.27 3.95 9.86
CA ALA A 73 7.84 3.33 8.67
C ALA A 73 7.18 3.82 7.39
N ARG A 74 5.85 3.96 7.42
CA ARG A 74 5.06 4.57 6.36
C ARG A 74 5.55 5.97 6.02
N GLY A 75 5.58 6.88 6.99
CA GLY A 75 6.04 8.25 6.76
C GLY A 75 7.52 8.34 6.33
N TYR A 76 8.38 7.41 6.79
CA TYR A 76 9.77 7.35 6.35
C TYR A 76 9.87 6.97 4.86
N LEU A 77 9.14 5.94 4.43
CA LEU A 77 9.15 5.50 3.03
C LEU A 77 8.54 6.53 2.09
N GLU A 78 7.50 7.24 2.52
CA GLU A 78 6.93 8.38 1.80
C GLU A 78 7.98 9.48 1.59
N GLY A 79 8.70 9.86 2.64
CA GLY A 79 9.79 10.85 2.54
C GLY A 79 10.93 10.40 1.63
N VAL A 80 11.33 9.11 1.69
CA VAL A 80 12.35 8.54 0.80
C VAL A 80 11.87 8.52 -0.65
N ALA A 81 10.61 8.14 -0.90
CA ALA A 81 10.02 8.11 -2.23
C ALA A 81 9.94 9.51 -2.84
N ALA A 82 9.47 10.50 -2.07
CA ALA A 82 9.43 11.89 -2.48
C ALA A 82 10.82 12.44 -2.82
N GLY A 83 11.84 12.14 -2.00
CA GLY A 83 13.22 12.52 -2.28
C GLY A 83 13.84 11.83 -3.49
N ALA A 84 13.37 10.63 -3.83
CA ALA A 84 13.84 9.83 -4.95
C ALA A 84 13.01 10.01 -6.25
N GLY A 85 11.92 10.79 -6.21
CA GLY A 85 11.03 10.99 -7.35
C GLY A 85 10.20 9.77 -7.77
N LEU A 86 9.90 8.86 -6.83
CA LEU A 86 9.02 7.71 -7.08
C LEU A 86 7.55 8.13 -6.93
N SER A 87 6.68 7.74 -7.87
CA SER A 87 5.25 8.12 -7.84
C SER A 87 4.46 7.31 -6.82
N THR A 88 3.97 7.97 -5.78
CA THR A 88 2.97 7.46 -4.82
C THR A 88 1.58 7.90 -5.28
N THR A 89 0.98 7.22 -6.25
CA THR A 89 -0.35 7.61 -6.74
C THR A 89 -1.43 6.84 -5.98
N ASP A 90 -2.48 7.54 -5.48
CA ASP A 90 -3.64 7.02 -4.72
C ASP A 90 -4.57 6.05 -5.48
N ALA A 91 -4.09 5.28 -6.45
CA ALA A 91 -4.95 4.41 -7.25
C ALA A 91 -5.06 3.02 -6.60
N GLU A 92 -6.18 2.78 -5.90
CA GLU A 92 -6.67 1.43 -5.60
C GLU A 92 -6.69 0.61 -6.91
N PRO A 93 -6.21 -0.65 -6.93
CA PRO A 93 -6.50 -1.52 -8.06
C PRO A 93 -7.99 -1.91 -7.98
N GLU A 94 -8.82 -1.17 -8.72
CA GLU A 94 -10.15 -1.59 -9.13
C GLU A 94 -10.05 -3.04 -9.63
N GLY A 95 -10.68 -3.97 -8.94
CA GLY A 95 -10.74 -5.35 -9.37
C GLY A 95 -11.32 -5.44 -10.78
N GLU A 96 -10.70 -6.26 -11.62
CA GLU A 96 -11.16 -6.67 -12.96
C GLU A 96 -12.69 -6.87 -12.98
N ALA A 97 -13.41 -5.87 -13.49
CA ALA A 97 -14.83 -5.95 -13.81
C ALA A 97 -14.97 -5.71 -15.31
N ALA A 98 -15.49 -6.74 -15.98
CA ALA A 98 -15.72 -6.84 -17.41
C ALA A 98 -16.36 -5.59 -18.04
N GLU A 99 -15.91 -5.27 -19.27
CA GLU A 99 -16.56 -4.28 -20.14
C GLU A 99 -18.06 -4.58 -20.33
N PRO A 100 -18.89 -3.53 -20.45
CA PRO A 100 -19.45 -3.32 -21.78
C PRO A 100 -19.67 -1.85 -22.20
N ALA A 101 -19.34 -1.60 -23.47
CA ALA A 101 -20.04 -0.80 -24.48
C ALA A 101 -20.56 0.62 -24.14
N SER A 102 -19.88 1.60 -24.74
CA SER A 102 -20.40 2.75 -25.50
C SER A 102 -21.58 3.60 -24.94
N GLU A 103 -21.19 4.80 -24.48
CA GLU A 103 -21.90 6.06 -24.21
C GLU A 103 -22.92 6.57 -25.28
N PRO A 104 -23.84 7.55 -25.00
CA PRO A 104 -23.43 8.88 -24.47
C PRO A 104 -24.38 9.75 -23.62
N ALA A 105 -23.72 10.65 -22.88
CA ALA A 105 -23.95 12.06 -22.50
C ALA A 105 -25.37 12.60 -22.21
N LEU A 106 -25.47 13.33 -21.08
CA LEU A 106 -26.33 14.50 -20.69
C LEU A 106 -26.34 14.53 -19.14
N GLU A 107 -26.27 15.60 -18.34
CA GLU A 107 -26.33 17.06 -18.46
C GLU A 107 -25.80 17.64 -17.13
N GLN A 108 -25.23 18.86 -17.16
CA GLN A 108 -24.62 19.56 -16.01
C GLN A 108 -25.69 20.23 -15.12
N GLN A 109 -25.62 20.05 -13.80
CA GLN A 109 -26.19 21.00 -12.82
C GLN A 109 -25.35 21.11 -11.54
N ASP A 110 -25.23 22.36 -11.10
CA ASP A 110 -24.36 22.94 -10.09
C ASP A 110 -24.93 22.82 -8.65
N THR A 111 -24.07 23.11 -7.68
CA THR A 111 -24.30 23.65 -6.33
C THR A 111 -24.07 22.79 -5.08
N ALA A 112 -23.43 23.49 -4.14
CA ALA A 112 -23.39 23.35 -2.68
C ALA A 112 -22.16 22.65 -2.06
N ALA A 113 -21.26 23.51 -1.58
CA ALA A 113 -20.31 23.21 -0.51
C ALA A 113 -21.05 22.65 0.71
N ALA A 114 -20.63 21.47 1.16
CA ALA A 114 -20.96 20.92 2.47
C ALA A 114 -19.67 20.50 3.16
N ALA A 115 -19.21 21.35 4.07
CA ALA A 115 -18.31 20.95 5.13
C ALA A 115 -19.06 19.97 6.05
N CYS A 116 -18.50 18.78 6.22
CA CYS A 116 -18.87 17.81 7.26
C CYS A 116 -17.64 16.91 7.41
N GLY A 117 -17.02 16.65 8.55
CA GLY A 117 -17.25 16.94 9.95
C GLY A 117 -16.25 16.01 10.63
N ARG A 118 -15.33 16.54 11.45
CA ARG A 118 -14.32 15.69 12.12
C ARG A 118 -15.03 14.74 13.08
N ASP A 119 -14.98 13.45 12.81
CA ASP A 119 -15.34 12.42 13.78
C ASP A 119 -14.13 12.03 14.63
N GLU A 120 -14.32 12.17 15.93
CA GLU A 120 -13.40 11.89 17.03
C GLU A 120 -13.17 10.40 17.34
N HIS A 121 -13.19 9.55 16.30
CA HIS A 121 -12.78 8.15 16.38
C HIS A 121 -11.57 7.95 15.47
N GLY A 122 -10.37 8.13 16.02
CA GLY A 122 -9.10 8.06 15.30
C GLY A 122 -8.82 6.72 14.62
N CYS A 123 -9.47 6.47 13.49
CA CYS A 123 -9.10 5.50 12.49
C CYS A 123 -8.78 6.30 11.22
N ALA A 124 -7.55 6.79 11.12
CA ALA A 124 -7.08 7.43 9.90
C ALA A 124 -7.22 6.43 8.75
N ALA A 125 -7.92 6.83 7.68
CA ALA A 125 -7.99 6.08 6.44
C ALA A 125 -6.57 5.83 5.89
N PRO A 126 -6.31 4.72 5.18
CA PRO A 126 -5.02 4.50 4.57
C PRO A 126 -4.79 5.53 3.46
N GLY A 127 -3.74 6.35 3.60
CA GLY A 127 -3.31 7.27 2.54
C GLY A 127 -2.32 6.65 1.55
N ALA A 128 -2.38 7.09 0.29
CA ALA A 128 -1.40 7.26 -0.79
C ALA A 128 -0.26 6.26 -1.07
N GLN A 129 -0.10 5.18 -0.31
CA GLN A 129 1.16 4.43 -0.27
C GLN A 129 1.14 3.10 -1.02
N ASP A 130 -0.01 2.70 -1.59
CA ASP A 130 -0.19 1.39 -2.21
C ASP A 130 0.53 1.26 -3.56
N ALA A 131 0.87 2.37 -4.22
CA ALA A 131 1.62 2.36 -5.48
C ALA A 131 3.08 1.87 -5.36
N LEU A 132 3.64 1.82 -4.14
CA LEU A 132 5.03 1.40 -3.89
C LEU A 132 5.14 -0.02 -3.31
N TRP A 133 4.05 -0.78 -3.30
CA TRP A 133 3.98 -2.19 -2.87
C TRP A 133 3.51 -3.07 -4.03
#